data_AF-A0A6C2YJ99-F1
#
_entry.id   AF-A0A6C2YJ99-F1
#
_cell.length_a   1.000
_cell.length_b   1.000
_cell.length_c   1.000
_cell.angle_alpha   90.00
_cell.angle_beta   90.00
_cell.angle_gamma   90.00
#
_symmetry.space_group_name_H-M   'P 1'
#
loop_
_entity.id
_entity.type
_entity.pdbx_description
1 polymer ?
#
loop_
_entity_poly.entity_id
_entity_poly.type
_entity_poly.pdbx_seq_one_letter_code
_entity_poly.pdbx_strand_id
1 'polypeptide(L)'
;MAKTPPKTLLFLGTGNHHRSRLAEILFNQIAGKFGLNWRAISRGIALDAEPGVKGPMAAKAVEALKKAGIVAMLDTARAPMTVTASELTAADHRILIHAPSQATLLRERFPEFTGEIESWSIEVTPELLTRLEAEITGLLTRMLNGGAMPEAPPEPPPAKPAKPAKKHIVKIRRETAGRRGKGVTVILDLPLNEHQMEQLATQLKNRCGTGGTVKDGTIEIQGDQRDKLTIELEKLGYQVKRAGG
;
A
#
# COMPACT_ATOMS: atom_id res chain seq x y z
N MET A 1 11.77 -33.51 -26.19
CA MET A 1 10.83 -32.37 -26.23
C MET A 1 11.38 -31.26 -25.35
N ALA A 2 11.55 -30.04 -25.87
CA ALA A 2 12.03 -28.92 -25.06
C ALA A 2 10.93 -28.49 -24.06
N LYS A 3 11.27 -28.35 -22.77
CA LYS A 3 10.33 -27.81 -21.77
C LYS A 3 9.99 -26.37 -22.16
N THR A 4 8.70 -26.03 -22.19
CA THR A 4 8.22 -24.66 -22.40
C THR A 4 8.86 -23.72 -21.37
N PRO A 5 9.42 -22.57 -21.77
CA PRO A 5 10.02 -21.62 -20.83
C PRO A 5 8.97 -21.13 -19.82
N PRO A 6 9.37 -20.79 -18.58
CA PRO A 6 8.44 -20.30 -17.58
C PRO A 6 7.90 -18.91 -17.95
N LYS A 7 6.63 -18.68 -17.60
CA LYS A 7 6.02 -17.35 -17.64
C LYS A 7 6.65 -16.44 -16.59
N THR A 8 6.73 -15.16 -16.88
CA THR A 8 7.39 -14.17 -16.02
C THR A 8 6.38 -13.33 -15.25
N LEU A 9 6.49 -13.34 -13.92
CA LEU A 9 5.82 -12.42 -13.02
C LEU A 9 6.78 -11.31 -12.60
N LEU A 10 6.46 -10.06 -12.88
CA LEU A 10 7.29 -8.90 -12.52
C LEU A 10 6.70 -8.16 -11.31
N PHE A 11 7.40 -8.21 -10.18
CA PHE A 11 7.11 -7.36 -9.02
C PHE A 11 7.85 -6.03 -9.10
N LEU A 12 7.11 -4.93 -9.02
CA LEU A 12 7.64 -3.56 -9.06
C LEU A 12 7.51 -2.90 -7.68
N GLY A 13 8.54 -2.14 -7.33
CA GLY A 13 8.51 -1.16 -6.24
C GLY A 13 9.36 0.05 -6.61
N THR A 14 9.60 1.00 -5.70
CA THR A 14 10.48 2.15 -6.00
C THR A 14 11.95 1.73 -6.06
N GLY A 15 12.56 1.40 -4.91
CA GLY A 15 14.01 1.14 -4.84
C GLY A 15 14.47 -0.32 -4.86
N ASN A 16 13.61 -1.31 -5.17
CA ASN A 16 13.94 -2.74 -5.29
C ASN A 16 14.78 -3.40 -4.15
N HIS A 17 14.60 -2.97 -2.91
CA HIS A 17 15.38 -3.49 -1.77
C HIS A 17 14.50 -3.97 -0.60
N HIS A 18 13.16 -3.91 -0.72
CA HIS A 18 12.23 -4.27 0.36
C HIS A 18 11.05 -5.10 -0.16
N ARG A 19 9.86 -4.50 -0.35
CA ARG A 19 8.59 -5.19 -0.66
C ARG A 19 8.64 -6.03 -1.94
N SER A 20 9.04 -5.44 -3.08
CA SER A 20 9.12 -6.18 -4.34
C SER A 20 10.13 -7.32 -4.30
N ARG A 21 11.23 -7.14 -3.57
CA ARG A 21 12.24 -8.19 -3.38
C ARG A 21 11.73 -9.33 -2.49
N LEU A 22 11.06 -9.02 -1.38
CA LEU A 22 10.40 -10.03 -0.53
C LEU A 22 9.36 -10.82 -1.32
N ALA A 23 8.56 -10.14 -2.14
CA ALA A 23 7.51 -10.77 -2.94
C ALA A 23 8.09 -11.77 -3.97
N GLU A 24 9.18 -11.40 -4.67
CA GLU A 24 9.88 -12.31 -5.59
C GLU A 24 10.37 -13.57 -4.87
N ILE A 25 11.04 -13.41 -3.73
CA ILE A 25 11.60 -14.53 -2.95
C ILE A 25 10.48 -15.47 -2.50
N LEU A 26 9.43 -14.91 -1.87
CA LEU A 26 8.28 -15.67 -1.39
C LEU A 26 7.56 -16.39 -2.53
N PHE A 27 7.28 -15.69 -3.63
CA PHE A 27 6.61 -16.29 -4.77
C PHE A 27 7.40 -17.47 -5.32
N ASN A 28 8.70 -17.30 -5.58
CA ASN A 28 9.52 -18.36 -6.16
C ASN A 28 9.65 -19.57 -5.22
N GLN A 29 9.66 -19.36 -3.90
CA GLN A 29 9.66 -20.44 -2.93
C GLN A 29 8.33 -21.19 -2.88
N ILE A 30 7.20 -20.48 -2.94
CA ILE A 30 5.87 -21.08 -2.84
C ILE A 30 5.48 -21.73 -4.18
N ALA A 31 5.64 -21.03 -5.31
CA ALA A 31 5.30 -21.52 -6.65
C ALA A 31 6.04 -22.82 -7.01
N GLY A 32 7.29 -22.97 -6.57
CA GLY A 32 8.06 -24.21 -6.75
C GLY A 32 7.40 -25.44 -6.10
N LYS A 33 6.63 -25.25 -5.02
CA LYS A 33 5.87 -26.34 -4.36
C LYS A 33 4.62 -26.75 -5.15
N PHE A 34 4.06 -25.84 -5.94
CA PHE A 34 2.84 -26.07 -6.73
C PHE A 34 3.11 -26.49 -8.18
N GLY A 35 4.39 -26.64 -8.58
CA GLY A 35 4.77 -27.08 -9.92
C GLY A 35 4.35 -26.12 -11.04
N LEU A 36 4.06 -24.86 -10.72
CA LEU A 36 3.67 -23.84 -11.69
C LEU A 36 4.85 -23.47 -12.59
N ASN A 37 4.62 -23.39 -13.90
CA ASN A 37 5.61 -22.92 -14.87
C ASN A 37 5.68 -21.38 -14.89
N TRP A 38 5.89 -20.78 -13.71
CA TRP A 38 6.01 -19.35 -13.50
C TRP A 38 7.28 -19.04 -12.73
N ARG A 39 7.92 -17.92 -13.04
CA ARG A 39 9.05 -17.40 -12.31
C ARG A 39 8.84 -15.93 -12.03
N ALA A 40 8.97 -15.54 -10.77
CA ALA A 40 8.97 -14.14 -10.38
C ALA A 40 10.36 -13.52 -10.54
N ILE A 41 10.37 -12.27 -10.95
CA ILE A 41 11.49 -11.34 -10.87
C ILE A 41 11.00 -10.05 -10.18
N SER A 42 11.92 -9.28 -9.58
CA SER A 42 11.59 -7.95 -9.05
C SER A 42 12.50 -6.86 -9.56
N ARG A 43 11.92 -5.68 -9.75
CA ARG A 43 12.62 -4.46 -10.17
C ARG A 43 12.14 -3.22 -9.42
N GLY A 44 12.90 -2.15 -9.57
CA GLY A 44 12.66 -0.84 -9.03
C GLY A 44 12.31 0.13 -10.14
N ILE A 45 11.37 1.02 -9.91
CA ILE A 45 11.03 2.08 -10.87
C ILE A 45 12.06 3.20 -10.78
N ALA A 46 12.54 3.50 -9.57
CA ALA A 46 13.42 4.64 -9.31
C ALA A 46 14.34 4.37 -8.13
N LEU A 47 15.50 3.78 -8.41
CA LEU A 47 16.54 3.50 -7.40
C LEU A 47 17.16 4.81 -6.87
N ASP A 48 17.17 5.83 -7.72
CA ASP A 48 17.62 7.19 -7.45
C ASP A 48 16.68 7.99 -6.54
N ALA A 49 15.41 7.59 -6.43
CA ALA A 49 14.40 8.30 -5.65
C ALA A 49 14.45 7.99 -4.14
N GLU A 50 15.32 7.09 -3.68
CA GLU A 50 15.45 6.75 -2.25
C GLU A 50 16.89 6.96 -1.74
N PRO A 51 17.34 8.22 -1.55
CA PRO A 51 18.66 8.51 -1.01
C PRO A 51 18.82 7.90 0.39
N GLY A 52 19.85 7.06 0.58
CA GLY A 52 20.20 6.51 1.89
C GLY A 52 19.92 5.01 2.09
N VAL A 53 19.33 4.32 1.11
CA VAL A 53 19.26 2.85 1.12
C VAL A 53 20.66 2.28 0.92
N LYS A 54 21.25 1.71 1.98
CA LYS A 54 22.56 1.06 1.94
C LYS A 54 22.40 -0.46 1.80
N GLY A 55 23.04 -1.03 0.78
CA GLY A 55 23.17 -2.48 0.60
C GLY A 55 22.09 -3.12 -0.30
N PRO A 56 22.18 -4.44 -0.51
CA PRO A 56 21.40 -5.16 -1.51
C PRO A 56 19.91 -5.32 -1.15
N MET A 57 19.60 -5.37 0.14
CA MET A 57 18.24 -5.53 0.67
C MET A 57 18.17 -4.94 2.09
N ALA A 58 17.01 -4.44 2.50
CA ALA A 58 16.83 -3.88 3.83
C ALA A 58 17.08 -4.93 4.93
N ALA A 59 17.86 -4.58 5.96
CA ALA A 59 18.25 -5.50 7.02
C ALA A 59 17.03 -6.16 7.72
N LYS A 60 15.97 -5.38 7.99
CA LYS A 60 14.72 -5.89 8.58
C LYS A 60 14.02 -6.92 7.68
N ALA A 61 14.07 -6.73 6.36
CA ALA A 61 13.51 -7.68 5.41
C ALA A 61 14.31 -8.99 5.39
N VAL A 62 15.64 -8.92 5.42
CA VAL A 62 16.53 -10.10 5.55
C VAL A 62 16.28 -10.84 6.87
N GLU A 63 16.13 -10.10 7.97
CA GLU A 63 15.82 -10.68 9.28
C GLU A 63 14.46 -11.38 9.30
N ALA A 64 13.43 -10.79 8.68
CA ALA A 64 12.12 -11.40 8.56
C ALA A 64 12.18 -12.74 7.80
N LEU A 65 12.90 -12.80 6.67
CA LEU A 65 13.12 -14.04 5.93
C LEU A 65 13.81 -15.11 6.79
N LYS A 66 14.87 -14.72 7.51
CA LYS A 66 15.58 -15.64 8.43
C LYS A 66 14.66 -16.17 9.53
N LYS A 67 13.85 -15.31 10.15
CA LYS A 67 12.88 -15.69 11.18
C LYS A 67 11.80 -16.64 10.66
N ALA A 68 11.41 -16.50 9.40
CA ALA A 68 10.47 -17.39 8.72
C ALA A 68 11.12 -18.69 8.19
N GLY A 69 12.42 -18.90 8.41
CA GLY A 69 13.13 -20.08 7.91
C GLY A 69 13.32 -20.09 6.39
N ILE A 70 13.21 -18.94 5.73
CA ILE A 70 13.37 -18.79 4.28
C ILE A 70 14.85 -18.65 3.94
N VAL A 71 15.36 -19.59 3.13
CA VAL A 71 16.74 -19.59 2.65
C VAL A 71 16.82 -18.88 1.30
N ALA A 72 17.30 -17.63 1.31
CA ALA A 72 17.37 -16.77 0.13
C ALA A 72 18.70 -15.99 0.04
N MET A 73 19.83 -16.65 0.37
CA MET A 73 21.13 -15.99 0.50
C MET A 73 21.54 -15.22 -0.77
N LEU A 74 21.42 -15.83 -1.95
CA LEU A 74 21.77 -15.19 -3.21
C LEU A 74 20.83 -14.01 -3.55
N ASP A 75 19.54 -14.18 -3.32
CA ASP A 75 18.53 -13.14 -3.60
C ASP A 75 18.68 -11.93 -2.67
N THR A 76 19.06 -12.17 -1.41
CA THR A 76 19.33 -11.10 -0.43
C THR A 76 20.65 -10.37 -0.68
N ALA A 77 21.59 -10.99 -1.40
CA ALA A 77 22.89 -10.40 -1.76
C ALA A 77 22.85 -9.62 -3.09
N ARG A 78 21.84 -9.85 -3.94
CA ARG A 78 21.71 -9.19 -5.24
C ARG A 78 21.38 -7.70 -5.07
N ALA A 79 22.17 -6.83 -5.70
CA ALA A 79 21.93 -5.39 -5.72
C ALA A 79 20.52 -5.04 -6.24
N PRO A 80 19.94 -3.89 -5.85
CA PRO A 80 18.71 -3.39 -6.46
C PRO A 80 18.88 -3.20 -7.96
N MET A 81 17.84 -3.52 -8.74
CA MET A 81 17.86 -3.38 -10.19
C MET A 81 16.69 -2.51 -10.65
N THR A 82 16.94 -1.57 -11.54
CA THR A 82 15.90 -0.77 -12.19
C THR A 82 15.19 -1.60 -13.25
N VAL A 83 13.88 -1.41 -13.39
CA VAL A 83 13.10 -2.04 -14.46
C VAL A 83 13.49 -1.45 -15.81
N THR A 84 13.58 -2.29 -16.83
CA THR A 84 13.73 -1.85 -18.23
C THR A 84 12.39 -1.88 -18.96
N ALA A 85 12.24 -1.07 -20.01
CA ALA A 85 11.03 -1.10 -20.85
C ALA A 85 10.77 -2.50 -21.45
N SER A 86 11.84 -3.20 -21.84
CA SER A 86 11.75 -4.56 -22.38
C SER A 86 11.20 -5.55 -21.34
N GLU A 87 11.70 -5.53 -20.10
CA GLU A 87 11.19 -6.40 -19.02
C GLU A 87 9.74 -6.07 -18.68
N LEU A 88 9.39 -4.78 -18.66
CA LEU A 88 8.03 -4.33 -18.37
C LEU A 88 7.05 -4.86 -19.43
N THR A 89 7.39 -4.73 -20.71
CA THR A 89 6.57 -5.21 -21.82
C THR A 89 6.53 -6.73 -21.92
N ALA A 90 7.66 -7.41 -21.71
CA ALA A 90 7.79 -8.85 -21.91
C ALA A 90 7.20 -9.70 -20.77
N ALA A 91 6.97 -9.13 -19.58
CA ALA A 91 6.39 -9.88 -18.47
C ALA A 91 4.99 -10.39 -18.81
N ASP A 92 4.66 -11.62 -18.41
CA ASP A 92 3.32 -12.18 -18.57
C ASP A 92 2.34 -11.57 -17.56
N HIS A 93 2.83 -11.21 -16.37
CA HIS A 93 2.06 -10.50 -15.35
C HIS A 93 2.91 -9.48 -14.61
N ARG A 94 2.30 -8.39 -14.15
CA ARG A 94 2.98 -7.28 -13.47
C ARG A 94 2.21 -6.87 -12.23
N ILE A 95 2.93 -6.73 -11.13
CA ILE A 95 2.37 -6.33 -9.84
C ILE A 95 3.19 -5.18 -9.27
N LEU A 96 2.57 -4.02 -9.09
CA LEU A 96 3.15 -2.88 -8.39
C LEU A 96 2.81 -2.97 -6.90
N ILE A 97 3.81 -3.11 -6.04
CA ILE A 97 3.62 -3.24 -4.58
C ILE A 97 3.91 -1.90 -3.90
N HIS A 98 2.86 -1.10 -3.72
CA HIS A 98 2.95 0.25 -3.15
C HIS A 98 1.57 0.94 -2.96
N ALA A 99 1.56 2.20 -2.46
CA ALA A 99 0.47 3.17 -2.48
C ALA A 99 -0.06 3.51 -3.91
N PRO A 100 -0.79 4.62 -4.15
CA PRO A 100 -1.22 4.98 -5.53
C PRO A 100 -0.23 5.86 -6.35
N SER A 101 0.69 6.59 -5.72
CA SER A 101 1.49 7.65 -6.38
C SER A 101 2.64 7.19 -7.30
N GLN A 102 3.14 5.97 -7.19
CA GLN A 102 4.15 5.34 -8.07
C GLN A 102 3.53 4.82 -9.35
N ALA A 103 2.20 4.62 -9.43
CA ALA A 103 1.57 4.39 -10.72
C ALA A 103 1.79 5.60 -11.64
N THR A 104 1.79 6.81 -11.09
CA THR A 104 2.17 8.04 -11.79
C THR A 104 3.65 8.01 -12.18
N LEU A 105 4.55 7.72 -11.23
CA LEU A 105 5.99 7.64 -11.50
C LEU A 105 6.35 6.64 -12.61
N LEU A 106 5.68 5.49 -12.64
CA LEU A 106 5.89 4.50 -13.70
C LEU A 106 5.48 5.05 -15.07
N ARG A 107 4.31 5.71 -15.16
CA ARG A 107 3.84 6.32 -16.41
C ARG A 107 4.73 7.47 -16.87
N GLU A 108 5.25 8.27 -15.95
CA GLU A 108 6.20 9.34 -16.27
C GLU A 108 7.52 8.78 -16.82
N ARG A 109 8.00 7.67 -16.26
CA ARG A 109 9.30 7.08 -16.64
C ARG A 109 9.21 6.12 -17.83
N PHE A 110 8.04 5.54 -18.07
CA PHE A 110 7.74 4.63 -19.17
C PHE A 110 6.43 5.02 -19.87
N PRO A 111 6.37 6.21 -20.51
CA PRO A 111 5.15 6.73 -21.11
C PRO A 111 4.65 5.88 -22.29
N GLU A 112 5.53 5.12 -22.93
CA GLU A 112 5.20 4.23 -24.05
C GLU A 112 4.56 2.90 -23.59
N PHE A 113 4.63 2.58 -22.30
CA PHE A 113 4.06 1.35 -21.79
C PHE A 113 2.55 1.51 -21.53
N THR A 114 1.75 0.67 -22.20
CA THR A 114 0.28 0.70 -22.14
C THR A 114 -0.33 -0.57 -21.55
N GLY A 115 0.49 -1.51 -21.08
CA GLY A 115 0.02 -2.79 -20.56
C GLY A 115 -0.61 -2.69 -19.16
N GLU A 116 -1.32 -3.74 -18.76
CA GLU A 116 -1.97 -3.81 -17.45
C GLU A 116 -0.97 -4.08 -16.32
N ILE A 117 -1.25 -3.49 -15.16
CA ILE A 117 -0.49 -3.65 -13.92
C ILE A 117 -1.45 -3.77 -12.74
N GLU A 118 -1.36 -4.89 -12.03
CA GLU A 118 -2.06 -5.08 -10.76
C GLU A 118 -1.39 -4.26 -9.66
N SER A 119 -2.15 -3.63 -8.78
CA SER A 119 -1.61 -2.82 -7.68
C SER A 119 -1.91 -3.44 -6.33
N TRP A 120 -0.87 -3.66 -5.52
CA TRP A 120 -0.96 -4.16 -4.15
C TRP A 120 -0.57 -3.07 -3.16
N SER A 121 -1.53 -2.59 -2.38
CA SER A 121 -1.26 -1.69 -1.25
C SER A 121 -0.85 -2.48 -0.02
N ILE A 122 0.46 -2.50 0.25
CA ILE A 122 1.04 -3.20 1.40
C ILE A 122 1.97 -2.26 2.15
N GLU A 123 1.61 -1.99 3.41
CA GLU A 123 2.40 -1.19 4.33
C GLU A 123 3.61 -1.96 4.87
N VAL A 124 4.66 -1.24 5.23
CA VAL A 124 5.84 -1.84 5.87
C VAL A 124 5.60 -1.91 7.38
N THR A 125 4.91 -2.96 7.79
CA THR A 125 4.65 -3.28 9.21
C THR A 125 5.40 -4.57 9.61
N PRO A 126 5.45 -4.93 10.90
CA PRO A 126 6.00 -6.23 11.33
C PRO A 126 5.32 -7.44 10.66
N GLU A 127 4.04 -7.31 10.28
CA GLU A 127 3.23 -8.35 9.62
C GLU A 127 3.42 -8.39 8.10
N LEU A 128 4.32 -7.58 7.54
CA LEU A 128 4.54 -7.45 6.09
C LEU A 128 4.73 -8.81 5.40
N LEU A 129 5.51 -9.70 6.00
CA LEU A 129 5.81 -11.00 5.38
C LEU A 129 4.53 -11.85 5.29
N THR A 130 3.75 -11.92 6.37
CA THR A 130 2.47 -12.61 6.42
C THR A 130 1.47 -12.04 5.42
N ARG A 131 1.42 -10.70 5.31
CA ARG A 131 0.54 -10.04 4.33
C ARG A 131 0.94 -10.37 2.88
N LEU A 132 2.25 -10.35 2.58
CA LEU A 132 2.76 -10.74 1.26
C LEU A 132 2.46 -12.21 0.94
N GLU A 133 2.66 -13.11 1.90
CA GLU A 133 2.34 -14.53 1.76
C GLU A 133 0.85 -14.75 1.44
N ALA A 134 -0.05 -14.02 2.08
CA ALA A 134 -1.49 -14.10 1.81
C ALA A 134 -1.83 -13.66 0.37
N GLU A 135 -1.30 -12.51 -0.08
CA GLU A 135 -1.52 -12.01 -1.44
C GLU A 135 -0.94 -12.95 -2.50
N ILE A 136 0.27 -13.48 -2.27
CA ILE A 136 0.91 -14.44 -3.16
C ILE A 136 0.14 -15.75 -3.22
N THR A 137 -0.34 -16.25 -2.07
CA THR A 137 -1.17 -17.47 -2.03
C THR A 137 -2.47 -17.27 -2.81
N GLY A 138 -3.10 -16.10 -2.66
CA GLY A 138 -4.25 -15.70 -3.47
C GLY A 138 -3.92 -15.70 -4.96
N LEU A 139 -2.81 -15.06 -5.36
CA LEU A 139 -2.34 -15.02 -6.74
C LEU A 139 -2.10 -16.41 -7.34
N LEU A 140 -1.42 -17.29 -6.60
CA LEU A 140 -1.13 -18.65 -7.04
C LEU A 140 -2.41 -19.48 -7.23
N THR A 141 -3.38 -19.32 -6.32
CA THR A 141 -4.70 -19.96 -6.43
C THR A 141 -5.40 -19.54 -7.72
N ARG A 142 -5.33 -18.24 -8.06
CA ARG A 142 -5.87 -17.72 -9.33
C ARG A 142 -5.18 -18.31 -10.54
N MET A 143 -3.85 -18.35 -10.52
CA MET A 143 -3.02 -18.91 -11.60
C MET A 143 -3.29 -20.40 -11.84
N LEU A 144 -3.54 -21.18 -10.78
CA LEU A 144 -3.82 -22.62 -10.86
C LEU A 144 -5.20 -22.91 -11.47
N ASN A 145 -6.21 -22.09 -11.19
CA ASN A 145 -7.58 -22.32 -11.65
C ASN A 145 -7.83 -21.93 -13.11
N GLY A 146 -6.79 -21.57 -13.88
CA GLY A 146 -6.89 -21.20 -15.30
C GLY A 146 -7.73 -19.95 -15.58
N GLY A 147 -8.15 -19.24 -14.54
CA GLY A 147 -9.07 -18.12 -14.61
C GLY A 147 -8.35 -16.78 -14.59
N ALA A 148 -8.91 -15.85 -15.36
CA ALA A 148 -8.66 -14.43 -15.18
C ALA A 148 -8.70 -14.06 -13.69
N MET A 149 -7.92 -13.03 -13.35
CA MET A 149 -7.98 -12.36 -12.06
C MET A 149 -9.47 -12.20 -11.65
N PRO A 150 -9.87 -12.36 -10.37
CA PRO A 150 -11.00 -11.58 -9.94
C PRO A 150 -10.61 -10.15 -10.34
N GLU A 151 -11.51 -9.44 -11.01
CA GLU A 151 -11.50 -7.99 -10.87
C GLU A 151 -11.16 -7.72 -9.40
N ALA A 152 -10.22 -6.79 -9.15
CA ALA A 152 -10.00 -6.24 -7.82
C ALA A 152 -11.34 -6.25 -7.08
N PRO A 153 -11.47 -6.80 -5.85
CA PRO A 153 -12.76 -7.04 -5.19
C PRO A 153 -13.65 -5.85 -5.52
N PRO A 154 -14.75 -6.05 -6.27
CA PRO A 154 -15.20 -5.10 -7.27
C PRO A 154 -14.94 -3.69 -6.78
N GLU A 155 -14.09 -2.92 -7.46
CA GLU A 155 -14.37 -1.50 -7.48
C GLU A 155 -15.86 -1.43 -7.84
N PRO A 156 -16.72 -0.84 -6.99
CA PRO A 156 -18.14 -0.82 -7.29
C PRO A 156 -18.25 -0.32 -8.74
N PRO A 157 -18.95 -1.05 -9.62
CA PRO A 157 -18.92 -0.79 -11.06
C PRO A 157 -19.17 0.69 -11.28
N PRO A 158 -18.59 1.35 -12.32
CA PRO A 158 -18.81 2.76 -12.55
C PRO A 158 -20.31 2.97 -12.55
N ALA A 159 -20.82 3.60 -11.49
CA ALA A 159 -22.23 3.56 -11.22
C ALA A 159 -22.89 4.33 -12.37
N LYS A 160 -23.57 3.61 -13.28
CA LYS A 160 -24.75 4.17 -13.93
C LYS A 160 -25.58 4.78 -12.80
N PRO A 161 -25.95 6.06 -12.91
CA PRO A 161 -26.15 6.95 -11.76
C PRO A 161 -27.16 6.34 -10.79
N ALA A 162 -26.66 5.67 -9.77
CA ALA A 162 -27.46 5.19 -8.68
C ALA A 162 -27.69 6.37 -7.75
N LYS A 163 -28.96 6.61 -7.43
CA LYS A 163 -29.41 7.65 -6.50
C LYS A 163 -28.51 7.68 -5.24
N PRO A 164 -28.18 8.88 -4.72
CA PRO A 164 -26.99 9.08 -3.89
C PRO A 164 -27.01 8.25 -2.61
N ALA A 165 -25.99 7.41 -2.43
CA ALA A 165 -25.69 6.79 -1.15
C ALA A 165 -25.35 7.88 -0.12
N LYS A 166 -25.91 7.75 1.09
CA LYS A 166 -25.79 8.74 2.16
C LYS A 166 -24.31 8.90 2.54
N LYS A 167 -23.72 10.04 2.22
CA LYS A 167 -22.38 10.42 2.69
C LYS A 167 -22.34 10.39 4.22
N HIS A 168 -21.37 9.71 4.80
CA HIS A 168 -21.17 9.73 6.25
C HIS A 168 -20.69 11.14 6.66
N ILE A 169 -21.51 11.80 7.49
CA ILE A 169 -21.26 13.15 7.95
C ILE A 169 -20.39 13.09 9.21
N VAL A 170 -19.12 13.42 9.07
CA VAL A 170 -18.17 13.57 10.18
C VAL A 170 -18.35 14.97 10.76
N LYS A 171 -18.48 15.07 12.08
CA LYS A 171 -18.63 16.37 12.74
C LYS A 171 -17.30 16.86 13.28
N ILE A 172 -17.00 18.13 13.02
CA ILE A 172 -15.81 18.78 13.57
C ILE A 172 -16.24 19.94 14.46
N ARG A 173 -15.79 19.97 15.72
CA ARG A 173 -16.10 21.04 16.67
C ARG A 173 -14.86 21.51 17.40
N ARG A 174 -14.90 22.75 17.87
CA ARG A 174 -13.89 23.26 18.80
C ARG A 174 -14.41 23.10 20.22
N GLU A 175 -13.58 22.57 21.10
CA GLU A 175 -13.90 22.37 22.51
C GLU A 175 -12.88 23.10 23.38
N THR A 176 -13.37 24.00 24.23
CA THR A 176 -12.57 24.84 25.14
C THR A 176 -12.91 24.61 26.61
N ALA A 177 -14.02 23.91 26.89
CA ALA A 177 -14.49 23.62 28.24
C ALA A 177 -13.46 22.80 29.03
N GLY A 178 -13.12 23.26 30.24
CA GLY A 178 -12.15 22.58 31.12
C GLY A 178 -10.67 22.71 30.70
N ARG A 179 -10.33 23.41 29.61
CA ARG A 179 -8.96 23.43 29.05
C ARG A 179 -8.22 24.76 29.17
N ARG A 180 -8.58 25.60 30.16
CA ARG A 180 -7.89 26.87 30.51
C ARG A 180 -7.54 27.75 29.28
N GLY A 181 -8.46 27.87 28.33
CA GLY A 181 -8.30 28.69 27.12
C GLY A 181 -7.57 28.00 25.94
N LYS A 182 -6.91 26.86 26.15
CA LYS A 182 -6.29 26.06 25.08
C LYS A 182 -7.36 25.15 24.46
N GLY A 183 -8.00 25.64 23.39
CA GLY A 183 -9.00 24.87 22.67
C GLY A 183 -8.41 23.64 21.97
N VAL A 184 -9.22 22.61 21.78
CA VAL A 184 -8.93 21.48 20.91
C VAL A 184 -9.99 21.39 19.82
N THR A 185 -9.63 20.77 18.72
CA THR A 185 -10.57 20.38 17.67
C THR A 185 -10.93 18.91 17.85
N VAL A 186 -12.21 18.63 18.06
CA VAL A 186 -12.74 17.28 18.26
C VAL A 186 -13.46 16.84 16.99
N ILE A 187 -13.13 15.64 16.53
CA ILE A 187 -13.73 15.00 15.36
C ILE A 187 -14.58 13.83 15.86
N LEU A 188 -15.88 13.86 15.52
CA LEU A 188 -16.90 12.91 15.97
C LEU A 188 -17.59 12.25 14.77
N ASP A 189 -18.34 11.18 15.05
CA ASP A 189 -19.13 10.43 14.07
C ASP A 189 -18.25 9.77 12.98
N LEU A 190 -17.02 9.37 13.34
CA LEU A 190 -16.13 8.62 12.48
C LEU A 190 -16.62 7.16 12.38
N PRO A 191 -16.90 6.63 11.18
CA PRO A 191 -17.29 5.23 10.98
C PRO A 191 -16.05 4.31 10.99
N LEU A 192 -15.19 4.46 12.01
CA LEU A 192 -13.89 3.80 12.11
C LEU A 192 -13.77 3.03 13.42
N ASN A 193 -13.03 1.92 13.40
CA ASN A 193 -12.65 1.22 14.64
C ASN A 193 -11.49 1.94 15.35
N GLU A 194 -11.18 1.53 16.59
CA GLU A 194 -10.18 2.18 17.43
C GLU A 194 -8.80 2.27 16.77
N HIS A 195 -8.32 1.18 16.18
CA HIS A 195 -7.04 1.15 15.46
C HIS A 195 -7.02 2.13 14.26
N GLN A 196 -8.10 2.16 13.47
CA GLN A 196 -8.24 3.09 12.35
C GLN A 196 -8.32 4.55 12.84
N MET A 197 -8.95 4.79 13.98
CA MET A 197 -8.97 6.13 14.60
C MET A 197 -7.57 6.56 15.07
N GLU A 198 -6.76 5.65 15.60
CA GLU A 198 -5.37 5.97 16.01
C GLU A 198 -4.47 6.31 14.81
N GLN A 199 -4.62 5.56 13.71
CA GLN A 199 -3.93 5.83 12.45
C GLN A 199 -4.34 7.20 11.89
N LEU A 200 -5.66 7.47 11.83
CA LEU A 200 -6.18 8.75 11.38
C LEU A 200 -5.73 9.91 12.29
N ALA A 201 -5.76 9.73 13.61
CA ALA A 201 -5.27 10.72 14.56
C ALA A 201 -3.79 11.05 14.33
N THR A 202 -2.98 10.04 14.02
CA THR A 202 -1.56 10.23 13.70
C THR A 202 -1.34 10.98 12.39
N GLN A 203 -2.13 10.68 11.35
CA GLN A 203 -2.09 11.42 10.10
C GLN A 203 -2.48 12.89 10.29
N LEU A 204 -3.58 13.15 11.00
CA LEU A 204 -4.13 14.49 11.21
C LEU A 204 -3.23 15.35 12.10
N LYS A 205 -2.66 14.79 13.17
CA LYS A 205 -1.75 15.50 14.09
C LYS A 205 -0.44 15.90 13.37
N ASN A 206 0.10 15.01 12.54
CA ASN A 206 1.29 15.28 11.72
C ASN A 206 1.04 16.40 10.70
N ARG A 207 -0.15 16.40 10.08
CA ARG A 207 -0.55 17.45 9.15
C ARG A 207 -0.71 18.81 9.83
N CYS A 208 -1.22 18.81 11.06
CA CYS A 208 -1.46 20.02 11.83
C CYS A 208 -0.23 20.52 12.60
N GLY A 209 0.84 19.71 12.70
CA GLY A 209 2.03 20.03 13.50
C GLY A 209 1.73 20.17 14.99
N THR A 210 0.70 19.49 15.49
CA THR A 210 0.19 19.60 16.86
C THR A 210 0.04 18.22 17.49
N GLY A 211 -0.14 18.17 18.82
CA GLY A 211 -0.48 16.92 19.50
C GLY A 211 -1.92 16.50 19.19
N GLY A 212 -2.20 15.20 19.25
CA GLY A 212 -3.55 14.67 19.14
C GLY A 212 -3.67 13.27 19.74
N THR A 213 -4.88 12.93 20.20
CA THR A 213 -5.18 11.65 20.85
C THR A 213 -6.54 11.13 20.43
N VAL A 214 -6.74 9.81 20.53
CA VAL A 214 -8.05 9.19 20.39
C VAL A 214 -8.62 9.02 21.80
N LYS A 215 -9.85 9.47 22.01
CA LYS A 215 -10.52 9.34 23.30
C LYS A 215 -12.02 9.15 23.08
N ASP A 216 -12.60 8.15 23.76
CA ASP A 216 -14.04 7.90 23.77
C ASP A 216 -14.67 7.81 22.36
N GLY A 217 -13.95 7.19 21.41
CA GLY A 217 -14.41 7.07 20.02
C GLY A 217 -14.33 8.37 19.20
N THR A 218 -13.55 9.34 19.65
CA THR A 218 -13.34 10.63 18.98
C THR A 218 -11.85 10.93 18.82
N ILE A 219 -11.50 11.76 17.84
CA ILE A 219 -10.13 12.25 17.67
C ILE A 219 -10.07 13.69 18.18
N GLU A 220 -9.17 13.94 19.13
CA GLU A 220 -8.88 15.28 19.64
C GLU A 220 -7.53 15.78 19.10
N ILE A 221 -7.53 16.93 18.42
CA ILE A 221 -6.32 17.60 17.92
C ILE A 221 -6.14 18.93 18.66
N GLN A 222 -4.93 19.24 19.10
CA GLN A 222 -4.65 20.48 19.83
C GLN A 222 -4.81 21.72 18.94
N GLY A 223 -5.44 22.77 19.49
CA GLY A 223 -5.69 24.03 18.80
C GLY A 223 -6.97 24.04 17.97
N ASP A 224 -7.24 25.18 17.32
CA ASP A 224 -8.31 25.33 16.34
C ASP A 224 -7.74 25.02 14.95
N GLN A 225 -7.88 23.77 14.51
CA GLN A 225 -7.39 23.28 13.22
C GLN A 225 -8.57 22.93 12.30
N ARG A 226 -9.76 23.47 12.59
CA ARG A 226 -11.02 23.09 11.91
C ARG A 226 -10.92 23.19 10.39
N ASP A 227 -10.29 24.24 9.86
CA ASP A 227 -10.19 24.45 8.41
C ASP A 227 -9.27 23.41 7.74
N LYS A 228 -8.08 23.18 8.31
CA LYS A 228 -7.12 22.18 7.79
C LYS A 228 -7.67 20.77 7.87
N LEU A 229 -8.31 20.44 8.99
CA LEU A 229 -8.90 19.13 9.22
C LEU A 229 -10.12 18.89 8.33
N THR A 230 -10.92 19.93 8.05
CA THR A 230 -12.02 19.86 7.08
C THR A 230 -11.50 19.46 5.71
N ILE A 231 -10.48 20.16 5.20
CA ILE A 231 -9.89 19.88 3.88
C ILE A 231 -9.33 18.45 3.81
N GLU A 232 -8.61 18.00 4.84
CA GLU A 232 -8.05 16.64 4.80
C GLU A 232 -9.11 15.55 4.95
N LEU A 233 -10.11 15.73 5.79
CA LEU A 233 -11.21 14.77 5.90
C LEU A 233 -12.02 14.71 4.59
N GLU A 234 -12.24 15.83 3.91
CA GLU A 234 -12.89 15.88 2.59
C GLU A 234 -12.08 15.15 1.52
N LYS A 235 -10.75 15.31 1.51
CA LYS A 235 -9.86 14.55 0.60
C LYS A 235 -9.87 13.06 0.87
N LEU A 236 -10.09 12.66 2.11
CA LEU A 236 -10.29 11.26 2.51
C LEU A 236 -11.71 10.75 2.20
N GLY A 237 -12.58 11.58 1.60
CA GLY A 237 -13.91 11.20 1.13
C GLY A 237 -15.03 11.41 2.15
N TYR A 238 -14.76 12.02 3.31
CA TYR A 238 -15.78 12.31 4.32
C TYR A 238 -16.55 13.58 3.98
N GLN A 239 -17.85 13.62 4.31
CA GLN A 239 -18.58 14.88 4.35
C GLN A 239 -18.39 15.49 5.73
N VAL A 240 -17.75 16.66 5.81
CA VAL A 240 -17.47 17.30 7.09
C VAL A 240 -18.56 18.32 7.40
N LYS A 241 -19.10 18.28 8.62
CA LYS A 241 -20.00 19.31 9.14
C LYS A 241 -19.36 19.96 10.36
N ARG A 242 -19.15 21.27 10.29
CA ARG A 242 -18.72 22.05 11.46
C ARG A 242 -19.88 22.10 12.46
N ALA A 243 -19.61 21.71 13.69
CA ALA A 243 -20.55 21.77 14.80
C ALA A 243 -20.01 22.76 15.85
N GLY A 244 -20.85 23.70 16.28
CA GLY A 244 -20.45 24.78 17.18
C GLY A 244 -19.68 25.89 16.44
N GLY A 245 -20.13 27.14 16.62
CA GLY A 245 -19.48 28.36 16.11
C GLY A 245 -18.07 28.51 16.66
#